data_AF-G5Q1Y0-F1
#
_entry.id   AF-G5Q1Y0-F1
#
_cell.length_a   1.000
_cell.length_b   1.000
_cell.length_c   1.000
_cell.angle_alpha   90.00
_cell.angle_beta   90.00
_cell.angle_gamma   90.00
#
_symmetry.space_group_name_H-M   'P 1'
#
loop_
_entity.id
_entity.type
_entity.pdbx_description
1 polymer ?
#
loop_
_entity_poly.entity_id
_entity_poly.type
_entity_poly.pdbx_seq_one_letter_code
_entity_poly.pdbx_strand_id
1 'polypeptide(L)'
;MDKLSYASDSSTSAWNTYLQQIERVAPYLGELSPWVDTLRHPKRALIVDIPVQMDDGTIRHFEGYRVQHNLSRGPGKGGVRYHPDVDLNEVMALSAWMTIKCAALNLPYGGAVRRRQRRPVRRRQRRHPRRSVLAVGR
;
A
#
# COMPACT_ATOMS: atom_id res chain seq x y z
N MET A 1 -16.53 -15.71 2.58
CA MET A 1 -15.30 -14.89 2.55
C MET A 1 -15.21 -14.26 1.19
N ASP A 2 -15.62 -13.01 1.07
CA ASP A 2 -15.48 -12.29 -0.20
C ASP A 2 -14.01 -12.02 -0.44
N LYS A 3 -13.55 -12.56 -1.56
CA LYS A 3 -12.17 -12.54 -1.96
C LYS A 3 -11.97 -11.39 -2.92
N LEU A 4 -10.98 -10.55 -2.63
CA LEU A 4 -10.61 -9.46 -3.53
C LEU A 4 -10.15 -10.05 -4.86
N SER A 5 -10.89 -9.81 -5.95
CA SER A 5 -10.60 -10.35 -7.28
C SER A 5 -9.26 -9.89 -7.86
N TYR A 6 -8.73 -8.78 -7.35
CA TYR A 6 -7.44 -8.19 -7.75
C TYR A 6 -6.28 -8.57 -6.82
N ALA A 7 -6.53 -9.27 -5.72
CA ALA A 7 -5.49 -9.79 -4.84
C ALA A 7 -5.05 -11.15 -5.34
N SER A 8 -3.73 -11.39 -5.39
CA SER A 8 -3.23 -12.68 -5.87
C SER A 8 -3.31 -13.75 -4.79
N ASP A 9 -3.49 -14.98 -5.24
CA ASP A 9 -3.85 -16.12 -4.39
C ASP A 9 -2.68 -16.86 -3.76
N SER A 10 -1.47 -16.32 -3.86
CA SER A 10 -0.29 -17.02 -3.38
C SER A 10 -0.32 -17.16 -1.87
N SER A 11 -0.26 -18.39 -1.37
CA SER A 11 -0.25 -18.72 0.07
C SER A 11 0.90 -18.06 0.83
N THR A 12 1.98 -17.72 0.11
CA THR A 12 3.16 -17.01 0.61
C THR A 12 3.07 -15.48 0.49
N SER A 13 1.96 -14.91 0.02
CA SER A 13 1.81 -13.46 -0.06
C SER A 13 1.73 -12.82 1.33
N ALA A 14 2.34 -11.64 1.46
CA ALA A 14 2.26 -10.85 2.68
C ALA A 14 0.81 -10.50 3.06
N TRP A 15 -0.07 -10.35 2.06
CA TRP A 15 -1.49 -10.08 2.28
C TRP A 15 -2.21 -11.25 2.92
N ASN A 16 -1.97 -12.47 2.46
CA ASN A 16 -2.56 -13.67 3.08
C ASN A 16 -2.06 -13.88 4.51
N THR A 17 -0.78 -13.60 4.79
CA THR A 17 -0.27 -13.60 6.18
C THR A 17 -1.04 -12.60 7.06
N TYR A 18 -1.31 -11.40 6.55
CA TYR A 18 -2.11 -10.40 7.28
C TYR A 18 -3.54 -10.89 7.53
N LEU A 19 -4.21 -11.47 6.53
CA LEU A 19 -5.56 -12.01 6.69
C LEU A 19 -5.61 -13.12 7.75
N GLN A 20 -4.63 -14.03 7.76
CA GLN A 20 -4.52 -15.06 8.80
C GLN A 20 -4.35 -14.46 10.21
N GLN A 21 -3.62 -13.36 10.35
CA GLN A 21 -3.50 -12.65 11.62
C GLN A 21 -4.83 -12.04 12.06
N ILE A 22 -5.59 -11.46 11.14
CA ILE A 22 -6.93 -10.92 11.43
C ILE A 22 -7.90 -12.03 11.83
N GLU A 23 -7.89 -13.17 11.15
CA GLU A 23 -8.73 -14.32 11.52
C GLU A 23 -8.45 -14.84 12.92
N ARG A 24 -7.17 -14.87 13.34
CA ARG A 24 -6.80 -15.24 14.70
C ARG A 24 -7.34 -14.26 15.74
N VAL A 25 -7.47 -12.98 15.39
CA VAL A 25 -7.94 -11.94 16.31
C VAL A 25 -9.47 -11.81 16.30
N ALA A 26 -10.13 -12.24 15.22
CA ALA A 26 -11.58 -12.10 15.03
C ALA A 26 -12.44 -12.59 16.21
N PRO A 27 -12.15 -13.76 16.84
CA PRO A 27 -12.92 -14.23 18.00
C PRO A 27 -12.85 -13.31 19.23
N TYR A 28 -11.80 -12.49 19.34
CA TYR A 28 -11.56 -11.62 20.50
C TYR A 28 -12.20 -10.24 20.37
N LEU A 29 -12.86 -9.92 19.25
CA LEU A 29 -13.39 -8.59 18.98
C LEU A 29 -14.79 -8.32 19.56
N GLY A 30 -15.49 -9.36 20.03
CA GLY A 30 -16.80 -9.21 20.68
C GLY A 30 -17.81 -8.47 19.79
N GLU A 31 -18.36 -7.36 20.27
CA GLU A 31 -19.32 -6.51 19.55
C GLU A 31 -18.76 -5.89 18.26
N LEU A 32 -17.43 -5.81 18.11
CA LEU A 32 -16.78 -5.29 16.91
C LEU A 32 -16.62 -6.33 15.80
N SER A 33 -17.03 -7.58 16.03
CA SER A 33 -16.94 -8.67 15.05
C SER A 33 -17.53 -8.32 13.67
N PRO A 34 -18.68 -7.61 13.55
CA PRO A 34 -19.21 -7.21 12.24
C PRO A 34 -18.29 -6.28 11.45
N TRP A 35 -17.43 -5.52 12.13
CA TRP A 35 -16.53 -4.55 11.52
C TRP A 35 -15.20 -5.17 11.07
N VAL A 36 -14.96 -6.46 11.36
CA VAL A 36 -13.74 -7.17 10.97
C VAL A 36 -13.53 -7.13 9.46
N ASP A 37 -14.60 -7.19 8.68
CA ASP A 37 -14.51 -7.10 7.22
C ASP A 37 -13.97 -5.76 6.73
N THR A 38 -14.09 -4.69 7.52
CA THR A 38 -13.47 -3.39 7.22
C THR A 38 -11.94 -3.47 7.25
N LEU A 39 -11.37 -4.39 8.02
CA LEU A 39 -9.93 -4.63 8.05
C LEU A 39 -9.46 -5.55 6.91
N ARG A 40 -10.38 -6.23 6.23
CA ARG A 40 -10.06 -7.11 5.09
C ARG A 40 -10.13 -6.37 3.76
N HIS A 41 -10.75 -5.20 3.73
CA HIS A 41 -10.98 -4.42 2.52
C HIS A 41 -10.26 -3.08 2.61
N PRO A 42 -9.17 -2.86 1.85
CA PRO A 42 -8.52 -1.56 1.83
C PRO A 42 -9.46 -0.52 1.21
N LYS A 43 -9.58 0.64 1.86
CA LYS A 43 -10.48 1.72 1.42
C LYS A 43 -10.16 2.26 0.03
N ARG A 44 -8.88 2.35 -0.35
CA ARG A 44 -8.45 2.83 -1.68
C ARG A 44 -7.13 2.19 -2.09
N ALA A 45 -7.09 1.60 -3.28
CA ALA A 45 -5.87 1.17 -3.95
C ALA A 45 -5.73 1.93 -5.27
N LEU A 46 -4.63 2.66 -5.44
CA LEU A 46 -4.32 3.43 -6.63
C LEU A 46 -3.09 2.83 -7.29
N ILE A 47 -3.25 2.40 -8.53
CA ILE A 47 -2.18 1.96 -9.41
C ILE A 47 -1.99 3.07 -10.44
N VAL A 48 -0.78 3.58 -10.56
CA VAL A 48 -0.43 4.64 -11.50
C VAL A 48 0.72 4.20 -12.37
N ASP A 49 0.61 4.47 -13.66
CA ASP A 49 1.77 4.47 -14.54
C ASP A 49 2.47 5.83 -14.47
N ILE A 50 3.80 5.80 -14.40
CA ILE A 50 4.66 6.99 -14.30
C ILE A 50 5.67 6.95 -15.45
N PRO A 51 5.36 7.55 -16.61
CA PRO A 51 6.31 7.68 -17.69
C PRO A 51 7.44 8.63 -17.29
N VAL A 52 8.68 8.18 -17.46
CA VAL A 52 9.90 8.95 -17.20
C VAL A 52 10.74 8.95 -18.47
N GLN A 53 11.04 10.16 -18.95
CA GLN A 53 12.07 10.34 -19.97
C GLN A 53 13.44 10.15 -19.33
N MET A 54 14.23 9.26 -19.91
CA MET A 54 15.57 8.91 -19.48
C MET A 54 16.61 9.83 -20.12
N ASP A 55 17.83 9.81 -19.60
CA ASP A 55 18.99 10.56 -20.10
C ASP A 55 19.30 10.28 -21.57
N ASP A 56 19.03 9.06 -22.02
CA ASP A 56 19.23 8.58 -23.40
C ASP A 56 18.11 9.01 -24.36
N GLY A 57 17.14 9.80 -23.89
CA GLY A 57 15.99 10.26 -24.66
C GLY A 57 14.84 9.25 -24.74
N THR A 58 15.01 8.01 -24.24
CA THR A 58 13.95 7.00 -24.24
C THR A 58 12.90 7.27 -23.16
N ILE A 59 11.64 6.90 -23.41
CA ILE A 59 10.57 6.94 -22.41
C ILE A 59 10.46 5.56 -21.77
N ARG A 60 10.57 5.50 -20.44
CA ARG A 60 10.32 4.28 -19.67
C ARG A 60 9.12 4.45 -18.76
N HIS A 61 8.26 3.45 -18.75
CA HIS A 61 7.09 3.35 -17.90
C HIS A 61 7.46 2.68 -16.57
N PHE A 62 6.94 3.23 -15.47
CA PHE A 62 7.20 2.72 -14.12
C PHE A 62 5.89 2.65 -13.35
N GLU A 63 5.59 1.48 -12.81
CA GLU A 63 4.40 1.30 -11.99
C GLU A 63 4.58 1.86 -10.57
N GLY A 64 3.57 2.58 -10.12
CA GLY A 64 3.45 3.10 -8.77
C GLY A 64 2.19 2.56 -8.10
N TYR A 65 2.33 2.17 -6.83
CA TYR A 65 1.27 1.62 -6.02
C TYR A 65 1.06 2.50 -4.78
N ARG A 66 -0.16 2.99 -4.55
CA ARG A 66 -0.53 3.63 -3.30
C ARG A 66 -1.79 2.98 -2.74
N VAL A 67 -1.67 2.38 -1.56
CA VAL A 67 -2.80 1.80 -0.85
C VAL A 67 -3.05 2.58 0.43
N GLN A 68 -4.30 2.98 0.61
CA GLN A 68 -4.84 3.55 1.84
C GLN A 68 -5.80 2.53 2.41
N HIS A 69 -5.39 1.89 3.49
CA HIS A 69 -6.14 0.80 4.08
C HIS A 69 -7.34 1.33 4.87
N ASN A 70 -7.08 2.23 5.81
CA ASN A 70 -8.12 2.79 6.68
C ASN A 70 -7.81 4.28 6.96
N LEU A 71 -8.85 5.12 6.89
CA LEU A 71 -8.78 6.57 7.10
C LEU A 71 -9.68 7.05 8.26
N SER A 72 -10.29 6.13 9.02
CA SER A 72 -11.28 6.46 10.04
C SER A 72 -10.69 7.26 11.21
N ARG A 73 -9.40 7.08 11.51
CA ARG A 73 -8.71 7.79 12.61
C ARG A 73 -8.04 9.10 12.18
N GLY A 74 -8.08 9.46 10.90
CA GLY A 74 -7.40 10.65 10.38
C GLY A 74 -6.69 10.40 9.04
N PRO A 75 -5.91 11.38 8.55
CA PRO A 75 -5.26 11.31 7.26
C PRO A 75 -4.30 10.11 7.17
N GLY A 76 -4.30 9.44 6.02
CA GLY A 76 -3.49 8.25 5.78
C GLY A 76 -2.00 8.58 5.79
N LYS A 77 -1.26 8.10 6.79
CA LYS A 77 0.18 8.29 6.93
C LYS A 77 0.92 7.08 6.38
N GLY A 78 1.80 7.32 5.42
CA GLY A 78 2.53 6.27 4.72
C GLY A 78 3.79 6.74 4.02
N GLY A 79 4.90 6.03 4.24
CA GLY A 79 6.15 6.28 3.53
C GLY A 79 6.07 5.86 2.06
N VAL A 80 6.95 6.46 1.24
CA VAL A 80 7.18 6.04 -0.16
C VAL A 80 8.42 5.15 -0.19
N ARG A 81 8.26 3.87 -0.59
CA ARG A 81 9.41 2.97 -0.80
C ARG A 81 9.68 2.80 -2.29
N TYR A 82 10.95 2.76 -2.65
CA TYR A 82 11.40 2.47 -4.01
C TYR A 82 12.05 1.09 -3.98
N HIS A 83 11.49 0.13 -4.69
CA HIS A 83 12.05 -1.22 -4.81
C HIS A 83 11.87 -1.69 -6.27
N PRO A 84 12.81 -2.44 -6.87
CA PRO A 84 12.63 -3.00 -8.22
C PRO A 84 11.52 -4.05 -8.28
N ASP A 85 11.27 -4.76 -7.18
CA ASP A 85 10.24 -5.81 -7.10
C ASP A 85 9.16 -5.32 -6.15
N VAL A 86 8.19 -4.56 -6.67
CA VAL A 86 7.05 -4.08 -5.88
C VAL A 86 5.83 -4.87 -6.33
N ASP A 87 5.21 -5.57 -5.38
CA ASP A 87 3.95 -6.28 -5.60
C ASP A 87 2.79 -5.57 -4.88
N LEU A 88 1.61 -5.54 -5.49
CA LEU A 88 0.41 -4.92 -4.93
C LEU A 88 0.04 -5.54 -3.58
N ASN A 89 0.12 -6.87 -3.44
CA ASN A 89 -0.23 -7.56 -2.19
C ASN A 89 0.69 -7.14 -1.05
N GLU A 90 1.98 -6.94 -1.34
CA GLU A 90 2.93 -6.44 -0.35
C GLU A 90 2.57 -5.02 0.11
N VAL A 91 2.19 -4.13 -0.82
CA VAL A 91 1.78 -2.75 -0.48
C VAL A 91 0.50 -2.75 0.35
N MET A 92 -0.48 -3.60 -0.01
CA MET A 92 -1.71 -3.75 0.76
C MET A 92 -1.41 -4.21 2.19
N ALA A 93 -0.63 -5.27 2.36
CA ALA A 93 -0.27 -5.81 3.67
C ALA A 93 0.44 -4.78 4.54
N LEU A 94 1.41 -4.07 3.98
CA LEU A 94 2.13 -3.01 4.69
C LEU A 94 1.21 -1.85 5.09
N SER A 95 0.27 -1.46 4.23
CA SER A 95 -0.71 -0.40 4.56
C SER A 95 -1.67 -0.81 5.69
N ALA A 96 -2.03 -2.08 5.73
CA ALA A 96 -2.88 -2.63 6.78
C ALA A 96 -2.14 -2.75 8.12
N TRP A 97 -0.90 -3.24 8.12
CA TRP A 97 -0.06 -3.22 9.32
C TRP A 97 0.22 -1.81 9.84
N MET A 98 0.34 -0.80 8.97
CA MET A 98 0.44 0.59 9.41
C MET A 98 -0.82 1.06 10.12
N THR A 99 -2.01 0.60 9.70
CA THR A 99 -3.27 0.89 10.39
C THR A 99 -3.25 0.31 11.81
N ILE A 100 -2.90 -0.98 11.93
CA ILE A 100 -2.85 -1.67 13.23
C ILE A 100 -1.80 -1.04 14.13
N LYS A 101 -0.59 -0.78 13.61
CA LYS A 101 0.48 -0.14 14.38
C LYS A 101 0.08 1.24 14.90
N CYS A 102 -0.54 2.08 14.07
CA CYS A 102 -1.00 3.39 14.50
C CYS A 102 -2.12 3.28 15.55
N ALA A 103 -3.03 2.31 15.40
CA ALA A 103 -4.08 2.05 16.37
C ALA A 103 -3.53 1.56 17.72
N ALA A 104 -2.56 0.66 17.71
CA ALA A 104 -1.90 0.12 18.90
C ALA A 104 -1.12 1.19 19.68
N LEU A 105 -0.51 2.15 18.99
CA LEU A 105 0.18 3.30 19.59
C LEU A 105 -0.77 4.48 19.91
N ASN A 106 -2.07 4.30 19.72
CA ASN A 106 -3.11 5.31 19.91
C ASN A 106 -2.89 6.63 19.15
N LEU A 107 -2.31 6.56 17.94
CA LEU A 107 -2.03 7.73 17.11
C LEU A 107 -3.24 8.08 16.22
N PRO A 108 -3.55 9.38 16.00
CA PRO A 108 -4.66 9.83 15.15
C PRO A 108 -4.29 9.81 13.65
N TYR A 109 -3.79 8.67 13.15
CA TYR A 109 -3.43 8.50 11.75
C TYR A 109 -4.04 7.23 11.17
N GLY A 110 -4.53 7.34 9.93
CA GLY A 110 -4.91 6.18 9.12
C GLY A 110 -3.68 5.46 8.56
N GLY A 111 -3.75 4.15 8.34
CA GLY A 111 -2.65 3.42 7.70
C GLY A 111 -2.65 3.62 6.18
N ALA A 112 -1.56 4.18 5.67
CA ALA A 112 -1.30 4.23 4.24
C ALA A 112 0.13 3.74 3.98
N VAL A 113 0.39 3.15 2.81
CA VAL A 113 1.76 2.91 2.33
C VAL A 113 1.80 3.17 0.83
N ARG A 114 2.91 3.72 0.37
CA ARG A 114 3.17 3.91 -1.05
C ARG A 114 4.44 3.17 -1.44
N ARG A 115 4.41 2.47 -2.57
CA ARG A 115 5.60 1.94 -3.21
C ARG A 115 5.67 2.36 -4.67
N ARG A 116 6.88 2.44 -5.19
CA ARG A 116 7.13 2.69 -6.61
C ARG A 116 8.17 1.71 -7.09
N GLN A 117 7.92 1.11 -8.24
CA GLN A 117 8.92 0.29 -8.89
C GLN A 117 10.07 1.17 -9.37
N ARG A 118 11.28 0.92 -8.88
CA ARG A 118 12.50 1.60 -9.35
C ARG A 118 13.67 0.63 -9.38
N ARG A 119 14.16 0.30 -10.57
CA ARG A 119 15.43 -0.41 -10.73
C ARG A 119 16.61 0.46 -10.30
N PRO A 120 17.66 -0.11 -9.67
CA PRO A 120 18.85 0.65 -9.29
C PRO A 120 19.64 1.03 -10.54
N VAL A 121 19.37 2.22 -11.09
CA VAL A 121 20.23 2.84 -12.11
C VAL A 121 21.21 3.76 -11.39
N ARG A 122 22.50 3.67 -11.78
CA ARG A 122 23.62 4.46 -11.25
C ARG A 122 23.20 5.92 -11.05
N ARG A 123 23.38 6.42 -9.82
CA ARG A 123 22.93 7.74 -9.37
C ARG A 123 23.58 8.85 -10.19
N ARG A 124 22.78 9.54 -11.01
CA ARG A 124 22.92 10.98 -11.31
C ARG A 124 21.71 11.43 -12.15
N GLN A 125 20.60 11.80 -11.53
CA GLN A 125 19.65 12.74 -12.15
C GLN A 125 18.80 13.43 -11.08
N ARG A 126 19.04 14.73 -10.93
CA ARG A 126 18.12 15.68 -10.33
C ARG A 126 17.02 15.98 -11.36
N ARG A 127 15.79 16.26 -10.88
CA ARG A 127 14.56 16.65 -11.62
C ARG A 127 13.77 15.43 -12.15
N HIS A 128 12.79 14.86 -11.45
CA HIS A 128 11.45 15.42 -11.21
C HIS A 128 10.71 14.67 -10.08
N PRO A 129 10.76 15.14 -8.82
CA PRO A 129 9.87 14.61 -7.77
C PRO A 129 8.40 15.06 -7.96
N ARG A 130 8.15 16.12 -8.75
CA ARG A 130 6.83 16.78 -8.83
C ARG A 130 5.75 15.93 -9.53
N ARG A 131 6.05 15.27 -10.66
CA ARG A 131 5.06 14.43 -11.37
C ARG A 131 4.61 13.21 -10.56
N SER A 132 5.54 12.62 -9.81
CA SER A 132 5.23 11.48 -8.93
C SER A 132 4.36 11.89 -7.73
N VAL A 133 4.54 13.09 -7.19
CA VAL A 133 3.69 13.60 -6.10
C VAL A 133 2.31 14.00 -6.62
N LEU A 134 2.21 14.59 -7.82
CA LEU A 134 0.96 15.01 -8.44
C LEU A 134 0.06 13.85 -8.88
N ALA A 135 0.60 12.82 -9.53
CA ALA A 135 -0.20 11.66 -10.00
C ALA A 135 -0.86 10.88 -8.86
N VAL A 136 -0.37 11.08 -7.64
CA VAL A 136 -0.81 10.33 -6.46
C VAL A 136 -1.37 11.26 -5.38
N GLY A 137 -1.36 12.58 -5.60
CA GLY A 137 -1.62 13.62 -4.61
C GLY A 137 -3.08 14.03 -4.43
N ARG A 138 -4.03 13.31 -5.04
CA ARG A 138 -5.47 13.51 -4.84
C ARG A 138 -6.14 12.22 -4.33
#